data_AF-A0AAN6IM31-F1
#
_entry.id   AF-A0AAN6IM31-F1
#
_cell.length_a   1.000
_cell.length_b   1.000
_cell.length_c   1.000
_cell.angle_alpha   90.00
_cell.angle_beta   90.00
_cell.angle_gamma   90.00
#
_symmetry.space_group_name_H-M   'P 1'
#
loop_
_entity.id
_entity.type
_entity.pdbx_description
1 polymer ?
#
loop_
_entity_poly.entity_id
_entity_poly.type
_entity_poly.pdbx_seq_one_letter_code
_entity_poly.pdbx_strand_id
1 'polypeptide(L)' 'GWWLVVGDPRTQTLLVVKRVSVGRHLDTRVEFMAPEREGPCKLKMFLMCDAYLGCDQEFDVEINVLQGDDEASEMDED' A
#
# COMPACT_ATOMS: atom_id res chain seq x y z
N GLY A 1 7.48 18.39 3.01
CA GLY A 1 7.67 16.98 2.62
C GLY A 1 6.33 16.32 2.42
N TRP A 2 6.35 15.12 1.86
CA TRP A 2 5.14 14.37 1.55
C TRP A 2 5.21 12.96 2.15
N TRP A 3 4.05 12.39 2.41
CA TRP A 3 3.89 11.03 2.88
C TRP A 3 3.00 10.26 1.92
N LEU A 4 3.48 9.13 1.43
CA LEU A 4 2.63 8.13 0.79
C LEU A 4 2.20 7.13 1.86
N VAL A 5 0.90 6.97 2.04
CA VAL A 5 0.30 6.05 3.01
C VAL A 5 -0.68 5.15 2.30
N VAL A 6 -0.64 3.86 2.61
CA VAL A 6 -1.65 2.90 2.16
C VAL A 6 -2.22 2.20 3.39
N GLY A 7 -3.54 2.05 3.43
CA GLY A 7 -4.22 1.38 4.54
C GLY A 7 -5.60 0.87 4.16
N ASP A 8 -6.16 0.02 5.03
CA ASP A 8 -7.55 -0.41 4.97
C ASP A 8 -8.39 0.47 5.92
N PRO A 9 -9.28 1.34 5.38
CA PRO A 9 -10.12 2.21 6.21
C PRO A 9 -11.17 1.44 7.01
N ARG A 10 -11.55 0.22 6.61
CA ARG A 10 -12.57 -0.58 7.30
C ARG A 10 -12.04 -1.17 8.59
N THR A 11 -10.81 -1.67 8.56
CA THR A 11 -10.14 -2.23 9.75
C THR A 11 -9.29 -1.20 10.48
N GLN A 12 -9.19 0.02 9.95
CA GLN A 12 -8.32 1.09 10.44
C GLN A 12 -6.85 0.65 10.52
N THR A 13 -6.42 -0.20 9.59
CA THR A 13 -5.06 -0.75 9.56
C THR A 13 -4.19 0.03 8.57
N LEU A 14 -3.04 0.51 9.04
CA LEU A 14 -2.02 1.10 8.17
C LEU A 14 -1.11 -0.02 7.64
N LEU A 15 -1.06 -0.18 6.32
CA LEU A 15 -0.26 -1.21 5.66
C LEU A 15 1.16 -0.74 5.41
N VAL A 16 1.33 0.53 5.01
CA VAL A 16 2.63 1.12 4.74
C VAL A 16 2.58 2.63 4.81
N VAL A 17 3.68 3.22 5.29
CA VAL A 17 3.94 4.65 5.30
C VAL A 17 5.35 4.91 4.78
N LYS A 18 5.47 5.76 3.77
CA LYS A 18 6.73 6.12 3.13
C LYS A 18 6.86 7.64 3.05
N ARG A 19 7.91 8.20 3.65
CA ARG A 19 8.24 9.61 3.44
C ARG A 19 8.85 9.78 2.05
N VAL A 20 8.36 10.76 1.30
CA VAL A 20 8.85 11.07 -0.05
C VAL A 20 9.09 12.58 -0.23
N SER A 21 10.00 12.89 -1.14
CA SER A 21 10.26 14.26 -1.60
C SER A 21 9.80 14.35 -3.05
N VAL A 22 8.73 15.11 -3.30
CA VAL A 22 8.19 15.32 -4.64
C VAL A 22 8.85 16.56 -5.24
N GLY A 23 9.63 16.36 -6.30
CA GLY A 23 10.17 17.44 -7.14
C GLY A 23 9.17 17.83 -8.23
N ARG A 24 9.63 17.96 -9.48
CA ARG A 24 8.72 18.14 -10.63
C ARG A 24 7.97 16.86 -11.00
N HIS A 25 8.62 15.71 -10.81
CA HIS A 25 8.10 14.37 -11.05
C HIS A 25 8.70 13.41 -10.02
N LEU A 26 7.98 12.35 -9.66
CA LEU A 26 8.46 11.31 -8.75
C LEU A 26 7.92 9.96 -9.21
N ASP A 27 8.80 9.05 -9.59
CA ASP A 27 8.49 7.63 -9.75
C ASP A 27 9.00 6.88 -8.52
N THR A 28 8.11 6.17 -7.82
CA THR A 28 8.49 5.43 -6.62
C THR A 28 7.64 4.18 -6.43
N ARG A 29 8.25 3.15 -5.83
CA ARG A 29 7.58 1.90 -5.47
C ARG A 29 7.23 1.88 -3.99
N VAL A 30 6.06 1.37 -3.67
CA VAL A 30 5.59 1.10 -2.31
C VAL A 30 5.30 -0.41 -2.22
N GLU A 31 5.76 -1.03 -1.16
CA GLU A 31 5.65 -2.47 -0.92
C GLU A 31 5.02 -2.69 0.46
N PHE A 32 4.10 -3.64 0.55
CA PHE A 32 3.44 -4.05 1.79
C PHE A 32 3.02 -5.52 1.66
N MET A 33 2.83 -6.20 2.79
CA MET A 33 2.35 -7.57 2.80
C MET A 33 0.86 -7.61 2.44
N ALA A 34 0.47 -8.61 1.65
CA ALA A 34 -0.95 -8.82 1.33
C ALA A 34 -1.77 -8.97 2.63
N PRO A 35 -2.99 -8.40 2.69
CA PRO A 35 -3.89 -8.64 3.82
C PRO A 35 -4.15 -10.13 4.05
N GLU A 36 -4.30 -10.56 5.31
CA GLU A 36 -4.53 -11.97 5.68
C GLU A 36 -5.83 -12.54 5.11
N ARG A 37 -6.78 -11.68 4.74
CA ARG A 37 -8.09 -12.10 4.21
C ARG A 37 -8.04 -12.20 2.70
N GLU A 38 -8.33 -13.39 2.21
CA GLU A 38 -8.54 -13.66 0.79
C GLU A 38 -9.75 -12.89 0.23
N GLY A 39 -9.67 -12.60 -1.07
CA GLY A 39 -10.71 -11.95 -1.84
C GLY A 39 -10.53 -10.43 -2.02
N PRO A 40 -11.60 -9.75 -2.46
CA PRO A 40 -11.56 -8.32 -2.77
C PRO A 40 -11.32 -7.46 -1.53
N CYS A 41 -10.23 -6.69 -1.57
CA CYS A 41 -9.85 -5.74 -0.53
C CYS A 41 -9.86 -4.31 -1.10
N LYS A 42 -10.68 -3.44 -0.49
CA LYS A 42 -10.75 -2.01 -0.81
C LYS A 42 -9.79 -1.26 0.11
N LEU A 43 -8.64 -0.88 -0.42
CA LEU A 43 -7.64 -0.09 0.26
C LEU A 43 -7.77 1.39 -0.15
N LYS A 44 -7.13 2.26 0.64
CA LYS A 44 -6.96 3.67 0.29
C LYS A 44 -5.48 4.02 0.30
N MET A 45 -5.06 4.78 -0.71
CA MET A 45 -3.78 5.43 -0.78
C MET A 45 -3.95 6.93 -0.53
N PHE A 46 -3.12 7.49 0.34
CA PHE A 46 -3.07 8.91 0.65
C PHE A 46 -1.71 9.47 0.27
N LEU A 47 -1.72 10.64 -0.35
CA LEU A 47 -0.56 11.51 -0.48
C LEU A 47 -0.78 12.71 0.45
N MET A 48 -0.11 12.72 1.60
CA MET A 48 -0.30 13.73 2.64
C MET A 48 0.86 14.73 2.68
N CYS A 49 0.56 16.02 2.75
CA CYS A 49 1.54 17.09 2.88
C CYS A 49 1.82 17.40 4.36
N ASP A 50 3.10 17.55 4.73
CA ASP A 50 3.49 17.94 6.10
C ASP A 50 3.59 19.47 6.32
N ALA A 51 3.29 20.28 5.29
CA ALA A 51 3.58 21.72 5.30
C ALA A 51 2.44 22.62 4.78
N TYR A 52 1.51 22.10 3.97
CA TYR A 52 0.44 22.89 3.38
C TYR A 52 -0.91 22.18 3.55
N LEU A 53 -1.92 22.94 3.97
CA LEU A 53 -3.29 22.43 4.10
C LEU A 53 -4.01 22.42 2.76
N GLY A 54 -4.88 21.42 2.56
CA GLY A 54 -5.71 21.29 1.36
C GLY A 54 -5.00 20.70 0.14
N CYS A 55 -3.75 20.23 0.32
CA CYS A 55 -2.99 19.56 -0.73
C CYS A 55 -3.00 18.03 -0.63
N ASP A 56 -3.67 17.48 0.39
CA ASP A 56 -3.78 16.05 0.59
C ASP A 56 -4.65 15.43 -0.52
N GLN A 57 -4.24 14.26 -0.99
CA GLN A 57 -4.97 13.51 -2.02
C GLN A 57 -5.28 12.11 -1.52
N GLU A 58 -6.45 11.61 -1.90
CA GLU A 58 -6.95 10.28 -1.55
C GLU A 58 -7.31 9.52 -2.83
N PHE A 59 -6.92 8.26 -2.89
CA PHE A 59 -7.16 7.38 -4.02
C PHE A 59 -7.66 6.02 -3.54
N ASP A 60 -8.72 5.52 -4.17
CA ASP A 60 -9.20 4.16 -3.94
C ASP A 60 -8.30 3.15 -4.68
N VAL A 61 -7.88 2.11 -3.98
CA VAL A 61 -7.05 1.03 -4.52
C VAL A 61 -7.76 -0.29 -4.22
N GLU A 62 -8.26 -0.94 -5.27
CA GLU A 62 -8.89 -2.26 -5.14
C GLU A 62 -7.90 -3.35 -5.54
N ILE A 63 -7.65 -4.27 -4.61
CA ILE A 63 -6.83 -5.46 -4.86
C ILE A 63 -7.66 -6.71 -4.61
N ASN A 64 -7.31 -7.81 -5.28
CA ASN A 64 -7.90 -9.12 -5.01
C ASN A 64 -6.81 -10.04 -4.47
N VAL A 65 -6.88 -10.33 -3.17
CA VAL A 65 -5.92 -11.24 -2.51
C VAL A 65 -6.29 -12.67 -2.88
N LEU A 66 -5.34 -13.42 -3.39
CA LEU A 66 -5.50 -14.84 -3.71
C LEU A 66 -4.86 -15.67 -2.61
N GLN A 67 -5.36 -16.90 -2.44
CA GLN A 67 -4.75 -17.89 -1.56
C GLN A 67 -3.29 -18.11 -1.98
N GLY A 68 -2.38 -18.07 -1.01
CA GLY A 68 -1.00 -18.50 -1.23
C GLY A 68 -1.00 -19.99 -1.50
N ASP A 69 -0.33 -20.41 -2.57
CA ASP A 69 -0.17 -21.83 -2.87
C ASP A 69 0.99 -22.37 -2.00
N ASP A 70 0.64 -23.00 -0.88
CA ASP A 70 1.62 -23.54 0.09
C ASP A 70 2.47 -24.69 -0.50
N GLU A 71 2.16 -25.18 -1.71
CA GLU A 71 2.89 -26.27 -2.39
C GLU A 71 4.18 -25.83 -3.11
N ALA A 72 4.49 -24.53 -3.19
CA ALA A 72 5.65 -24.03 -3.95
C ALA A 72 6.97 -23.97 -3.15
N SER A 73 6.99 -24.32 -1.86
CA SER A 73 8.19 -24.21 -1.00
C SER A 73 9.01 -25.50 -0.82
N GLU A 74 8.70 -26.59 -1.52
CA GLU A 74 9.43 -27.88 -1.43
C GLU A 74 10.20 -28.28 -2.72
N MET A 75 10.73 -27.32 -3.50
CA MET A 75 11.50 -27.63 -4.72
C MET A 75 12.85 -26.91 -4.86
N ASP A 76 13.54 -26.64 -3.76
CA ASP A 76 14.95 -26.19 -3.78
C ASP A 76 15.80 -26.99 -2.74
N GLU A 77 15.85 -28.33 -2.89
CA GLU A 77 16.93 -29.16 -2.36
C GLU A 77 17.37 -30.17 -3.44
N ASP A 78 18.37 -29.78 -4.25
CA ASP A 78 19.41 -30.65 -4.84
C ASP A 78 20.64 -29.82 -5.29
#